data_AF-A0A1V6FXR5-F1
#
_entry.id   AF-A0A1V6FXR5-F1
#
_cell.length_a   1.000
_cell.length_b   1.000
_cell.length_c   1.000
_cell.angle_alpha   90.00
_cell.angle_beta   90.00
_cell.angle_gamma   90.00
#
_symmetry.space_group_name_H-M   'P 1'
#
loop_
_entity.id
_entity.type
_entity.pdbx_description
1 polymer ?
#
loop_
_entity_poly.entity_id
_entity_poly.type
_entity_poly.pdbx_seq_one_letter_code
_entity_poly.pdbx_strand_id
1 'polypeptide(L)'
;MEEFTSRDKQIFDDMKQCVKDLGLKILDEKREDDIISGLSMFEYGNYNMGIVFSYDTVNNLAQVFMRYADMPAEKLLALYELLNHINGNLTFNHFFVDAGTRILALRSGITVTNYFLNKESFKLLMQQNLGIGNTFMPLIGRLLATDQTPQTIMDEFYTTKDKMPPEFLGPDGKLRVGKKTAECPFIIEASADMPAFPTHTHGLTELGWPEFLMDLLSLGADGTGSRINLSYDYFNKPENKGKLEAIKNGKTVKLTITDLKPDAKPEDMVYCYRRVFPEFEMVKLAYCIESPDDIDPAMWFVQIYVEGDDFALTDDYYKGGIKW
;
A
#
# COMPACT_ATOMS: atom_id res chain seq x y z
N MET A 1 -30.96 21.55 -0.67
CA MET A 1 -30.92 21.29 -2.11
C MET A 1 -31.32 22.55 -2.84
N GLU A 2 -30.34 23.25 -3.42
CA GLU A 2 -30.63 24.12 -4.58
C GLU A 2 -30.85 23.23 -5.81
N GLU A 3 -31.43 23.77 -6.89
CA GLU A 3 -31.63 22.98 -8.11
C GLU A 3 -30.45 23.17 -9.08
N PHE A 4 -29.84 22.06 -9.51
CA PHE A 4 -28.73 22.04 -10.47
C PHE A 4 -28.94 23.00 -11.66
N THR A 5 -27.95 23.84 -11.94
CA THR A 5 -28.05 24.86 -12.97
C THR A 5 -28.05 24.25 -14.38
N SER A 6 -28.38 25.05 -15.38
CA SER A 6 -28.23 24.65 -16.79
C SER A 6 -26.78 24.32 -17.18
N ARG A 7 -25.79 24.86 -16.47
CA ARG A 7 -24.37 24.55 -16.70
C ARG A 7 -23.99 23.19 -16.15
N ASP A 8 -24.43 22.86 -14.94
CA ASP A 8 -24.15 21.55 -14.31
C ASP A 8 -24.83 20.42 -15.09
N LYS A 9 -26.06 20.67 -15.55
CA LYS A 9 -26.80 19.79 -16.47
C LYS A 9 -26.02 19.60 -17.79
N GLN A 10 -25.52 20.68 -18.42
CA GLN A 10 -24.70 20.60 -19.64
C GLN A 10 -23.37 19.84 -19.44
N ILE A 11 -22.63 20.11 -18.36
CA ILE A 11 -21.38 19.41 -18.03
C ILE A 11 -21.61 17.91 -17.90
N PHE A 12 -22.69 17.53 -17.21
CA PHE A 12 -23.07 16.13 -17.05
C PHE A 12 -23.57 15.48 -18.36
N ASP A 13 -24.31 16.22 -19.21
CA ASP A 13 -24.68 15.74 -20.55
C ASP A 13 -23.45 15.55 -21.47
N ASP A 14 -22.42 16.40 -21.33
CA ASP A 14 -21.12 16.22 -22.00
C ASP A 14 -20.37 14.98 -21.49
N MET A 15 -20.34 14.72 -20.18
CA MET A 15 -19.82 13.46 -19.62
C MET A 15 -20.58 12.25 -20.19
N LYS A 16 -21.92 12.32 -20.25
CA LYS A 16 -22.76 11.26 -20.83
C LYS A 16 -22.50 11.04 -22.31
N GLN A 17 -22.12 12.08 -23.06
CA GLN A 17 -21.70 11.89 -24.45
C GLN A 17 -20.35 11.18 -24.53
N CYS A 18 -19.37 11.53 -23.69
CA CYS A 18 -18.09 10.80 -23.61
C CYS A 18 -18.28 9.30 -23.30
N VAL A 19 -19.22 8.95 -22.40
CA VAL A 19 -19.57 7.56 -22.09
C VAL A 19 -20.13 6.84 -23.33
N LYS A 20 -21.04 7.49 -24.08
CA LYS A 20 -21.62 6.94 -25.32
C LYS A 20 -20.62 6.83 -26.47
N ASP A 21 -19.71 7.79 -26.62
CA ASP A 21 -18.63 7.80 -27.62
C ASP A 21 -17.71 6.57 -27.46
N LEU A 22 -17.55 6.08 -26.22
CA LEU A 22 -16.81 4.85 -25.89
C LEU A 22 -17.66 3.56 -26.02
N GLY A 23 -18.86 3.66 -26.59
CA GLY A 23 -19.79 2.53 -26.80
C GLY A 23 -20.49 2.03 -25.53
N LEU A 24 -20.34 2.71 -24.39
CA LEU A 24 -20.89 2.27 -23.11
C LEU A 24 -22.36 2.67 -22.95
N LYS A 25 -23.14 1.81 -22.28
CA LYS A 25 -24.56 2.05 -21.98
C LYS A 25 -24.72 2.68 -20.61
N ILE A 26 -25.39 3.84 -20.57
CA ILE A 26 -25.87 4.45 -19.34
C ILE A 26 -27.13 3.69 -18.91
N LEU A 27 -27.19 3.29 -17.65
CA LEU A 27 -28.21 2.42 -17.07
C LEU A 27 -29.12 3.15 -16.08
N ASP A 28 -28.58 4.15 -15.37
CA ASP A 28 -29.29 4.95 -14.36
C ASP A 28 -28.66 6.36 -14.28
N GLU A 29 -29.44 7.36 -13.87
CA GLU A 29 -29.00 8.74 -13.63
C GLU A 29 -29.54 9.22 -12.28
N LYS A 30 -28.65 9.61 -11.36
CA LYS A 30 -28.97 10.04 -10.00
C LYS A 30 -28.56 11.48 -9.72
N ARG A 31 -29.28 12.09 -8.77
CA ARG A 31 -29.09 13.45 -8.28
C ARG A 31 -29.22 13.39 -6.77
N GLU A 32 -28.13 13.66 -6.06
CA GLU A 32 -28.05 13.53 -4.60
C GLU A 32 -27.16 14.67 -4.09
N ASP A 33 -27.72 15.51 -3.23
CA ASP A 33 -27.17 16.81 -2.82
C ASP A 33 -26.55 17.60 -3.98
N ASP A 34 -25.25 17.86 -3.94
CA ASP A 34 -24.50 18.65 -4.93
C ASP A 34 -23.85 17.80 -6.05
N ILE A 35 -24.28 16.53 -6.19
CA ILE A 35 -23.69 15.58 -7.14
C ILE A 35 -24.74 15.10 -8.16
N ILE A 36 -24.43 15.30 -9.45
CA ILE A 36 -25.10 14.58 -10.54
C ILE A 36 -24.23 13.37 -10.90
N SER A 37 -24.80 12.17 -10.90
CA SER A 37 -24.07 10.95 -11.25
C SER A 37 -24.82 10.07 -12.24
N GLY A 38 -24.09 9.33 -13.05
CA GLY A 38 -24.62 8.33 -13.96
C GLY A 38 -23.96 6.98 -13.69
N LEU A 39 -24.77 5.93 -13.72
CA LEU A 39 -24.29 4.56 -13.69
C LEU A 39 -24.18 4.02 -15.10
N SER A 40 -22.99 3.55 -15.46
CA SER A 40 -22.72 2.70 -16.60
C SER A 40 -22.19 1.35 -16.08
N MET A 41 -22.18 0.33 -16.92
CA MET A 41 -21.52 -0.94 -16.63
C MET A 41 -20.66 -1.33 -17.83
N PHE A 42 -19.41 -1.72 -17.58
CA PHE A 42 -18.54 -2.24 -18.62
C PHE A 42 -18.43 -3.75 -18.51
N GLU A 43 -18.62 -4.43 -19.64
CA GLU A 43 -18.73 -5.87 -19.71
C GLU A 43 -17.66 -6.57 -20.57
N TYR A 44 -16.60 -7.03 -19.92
CA TYR A 44 -15.76 -8.17 -20.35
C TYR A 44 -16.13 -9.44 -19.56
N GLY A 45 -17.16 -10.22 -19.93
CA GLY A 45 -17.29 -11.62 -19.44
C GLY A 45 -17.77 -11.91 -18.01
N ASN A 46 -16.90 -12.37 -17.10
CA ASN A 46 -17.31 -13.13 -15.90
C ASN A 46 -17.68 -12.37 -14.58
N TYR A 47 -17.17 -11.16 -14.29
CA TYR A 47 -17.34 -10.43 -13.00
C TYR A 47 -17.58 -8.87 -13.06
N ASN A 48 -18.82 -8.45 -13.30
CA ASN A 48 -19.20 -7.11 -13.81
C ASN A 48 -18.55 -5.88 -13.16
N MET A 49 -18.07 -4.92 -13.97
CA MET A 49 -17.44 -3.69 -13.47
C MET A 49 -18.41 -2.50 -13.59
N GLY A 50 -18.81 -1.95 -12.45
CA GLY A 50 -19.74 -0.81 -12.38
C GLY A 50 -18.99 0.51 -12.52
N ILE A 51 -19.29 1.31 -13.54
CA ILE A 51 -18.67 2.61 -13.78
C ILE A 51 -19.63 3.70 -13.31
N VAL A 52 -19.31 4.34 -12.18
CA VAL A 52 -19.98 5.56 -11.75
C VAL A 52 -19.18 6.74 -12.27
N PHE A 53 -19.81 7.60 -13.06
CA PHE A 53 -19.25 8.89 -13.45
C PHE A 53 -20.10 10.00 -12.82
N SER A 54 -19.46 11.00 -12.23
CA SER A 54 -20.13 12.00 -11.40
C SER A 54 -19.53 13.39 -11.55
N TYR A 55 -20.39 14.41 -11.62
CA TYR A 55 -19.99 15.81 -11.49
C TYR A 55 -20.41 16.32 -10.11
N ASP A 56 -19.41 16.68 -9.32
CA ASP A 56 -19.54 17.40 -8.05
C ASP A 56 -19.50 18.91 -8.37
N THR A 57 -20.61 19.61 -8.12
CA THR A 57 -20.75 21.04 -8.47
C THR A 57 -19.99 21.96 -7.54
N VAL A 58 -19.88 21.61 -6.25
CA VAL A 58 -19.18 22.39 -5.22
C VAL A 58 -17.68 22.39 -5.50
N ASN A 59 -17.10 21.21 -5.71
CA ASN A 59 -15.68 21.05 -6.01
C ASN A 59 -15.33 21.23 -7.49
N ASN A 60 -16.32 21.47 -8.37
CA ASN A 60 -16.19 21.59 -9.82
C ASN A 60 -15.40 20.42 -10.41
N LEU A 61 -15.77 19.19 -10.07
CA LEU A 61 -14.91 18.02 -10.21
C LEU A 61 -15.64 16.88 -10.94
N ALA A 62 -15.21 16.61 -12.17
CA ALA A 62 -15.74 15.51 -12.99
C ALA A 62 -14.92 14.24 -12.71
N GLN A 63 -15.55 13.25 -12.07
CA GLN A 63 -14.89 12.02 -11.60
C GLN A 63 -15.40 10.76 -12.30
N VAL A 64 -14.55 9.75 -12.30
CA VAL A 64 -14.88 8.38 -12.72
C VAL A 64 -14.38 7.42 -11.65
N PHE A 65 -15.29 6.60 -11.14
CA PHE A 65 -15.05 5.49 -10.24
C PHE A 65 -15.43 4.19 -10.95
N MET A 66 -14.46 3.32 -11.23
CA MET A 66 -14.76 1.94 -11.64
C MET A 66 -14.76 1.05 -10.41
N ARG A 67 -15.95 0.60 -9.98
CA ARG A 67 -16.16 -0.28 -8.82
C ARG A 67 -16.15 -1.74 -9.25
N TYR A 68 -15.50 -2.58 -8.46
CA TYR A 68 -15.28 -3.99 -8.79
C TYR A 68 -16.21 -4.90 -7.96
N ALA A 69 -15.83 -5.23 -6.72
CA ALA A 69 -16.71 -5.79 -5.67
C ALA A 69 -15.95 -5.73 -4.32
N ASP A 70 -16.37 -6.49 -3.31
CA ASP A 70 -15.76 -6.67 -1.98
C ASP A 70 -14.64 -7.75 -1.96
N MET A 71 -13.80 -7.83 -0.91
CA MET A 71 -12.76 -8.86 -0.68
C MET A 71 -13.02 -9.79 0.52
N PRO A 72 -12.36 -10.96 0.53
CA PRO A 72 -11.90 -11.62 1.75
C PRO A 72 -10.85 -10.75 2.47
N ALA A 73 -11.07 -10.44 3.75
CA ALA A 73 -10.19 -9.57 4.53
C ALA A 73 -8.79 -10.18 4.83
N GLU A 74 -8.62 -11.45 4.55
CA GLU A 74 -7.35 -12.19 4.64
C GLU A 74 -6.42 -11.92 3.45
N LYS A 75 -6.96 -11.65 2.24
CA LYS A 75 -6.16 -11.32 1.04
C LYS A 75 -5.77 -9.84 0.97
N LEU A 76 -6.08 -9.07 2.00
CA LEU A 76 -5.98 -7.62 2.00
C LEU A 76 -4.60 -7.02 2.00
N LEU A 77 -3.73 -7.59 2.83
CA LEU A 77 -2.43 -6.97 3.11
C LEU A 77 -1.58 -7.04 1.84
N ALA A 78 -1.55 -8.24 1.25
CA ALA A 78 -1.04 -8.51 -0.08
C ALA A 78 -1.79 -7.72 -1.18
N LEU A 79 -3.10 -7.50 -1.07
CA LEU A 79 -3.80 -6.63 -2.02
C LEU A 79 -3.23 -5.20 -1.97
N TYR A 80 -3.11 -4.59 -0.79
CA TYR A 80 -2.60 -3.23 -0.68
C TYR A 80 -1.17 -3.10 -1.20
N GLU A 81 -0.33 -4.08 -0.90
CA GLU A 81 1.01 -4.24 -1.49
C GLU A 81 0.93 -4.24 -3.04
N LEU A 82 0.09 -5.11 -3.63
CA LEU A 82 -0.12 -5.17 -5.09
C LEU A 82 -0.64 -3.84 -5.66
N LEU A 83 -1.63 -3.23 -5.01
CA LEU A 83 -2.18 -1.93 -5.39
C LEU A 83 -1.14 -0.82 -5.29
N ASN A 84 -0.21 -0.87 -4.33
CA ASN A 84 0.85 0.11 -4.19
C ASN A 84 1.87 -0.02 -5.33
N HIS A 85 2.29 -1.25 -5.68
CA HIS A 85 3.10 -1.47 -6.89
C HIS A 85 2.41 -0.96 -8.15
N ILE A 86 1.12 -1.26 -8.33
CA ILE A 86 0.33 -0.78 -9.47
C ILE A 86 0.25 0.76 -9.45
N ASN A 87 -0.18 1.36 -8.34
CA ASN A 87 -0.37 2.81 -8.18
C ASN A 87 0.93 3.61 -8.37
N GLY A 88 2.08 3.07 -7.98
CA GLY A 88 3.40 3.67 -8.26
C GLY A 88 3.71 3.81 -9.76
N ASN A 89 2.95 3.13 -10.63
CA ASN A 89 3.04 3.22 -12.08
C ASN A 89 1.88 4.05 -12.70
N LEU A 90 1.00 4.66 -11.89
CA LEU A 90 -0.17 5.45 -12.37
C LEU A 90 -0.03 6.93 -12.05
N THR A 91 -0.40 7.81 -13.00
CA THR A 91 -0.23 9.28 -12.86
C THR A 91 -1.52 10.04 -12.54
N PHE A 92 -2.67 9.62 -13.08
CA PHE A 92 -3.96 10.35 -12.98
C PHE A 92 -5.11 9.50 -12.44
N ASN A 93 -4.79 8.27 -12.01
CA ASN A 93 -5.73 7.24 -11.62
C ASN A 93 -5.14 6.55 -10.38
N HIS A 94 -5.97 6.21 -9.40
CA HIS A 94 -5.51 5.59 -8.17
C HIS A 94 -6.50 4.51 -7.73
N PHE A 95 -6.00 3.27 -7.64
CA PHE A 95 -6.72 2.16 -7.04
C PHE A 95 -6.79 2.37 -5.53
N PHE A 96 -7.99 2.59 -5.03
CA PHE A 96 -8.23 2.70 -3.60
C PHE A 96 -9.33 1.74 -3.17
N VAL A 97 -9.19 1.32 -1.92
CA VAL A 97 -10.07 0.40 -1.25
C VAL A 97 -11.01 1.21 -0.35
N ASP A 98 -12.32 1.13 -0.58
CA ASP A 98 -13.26 1.95 0.17
C ASP A 98 -13.25 1.64 1.67
N ALA A 99 -13.29 2.68 2.48
CA ALA A 99 -13.18 2.56 3.93
C ALA A 99 -14.41 1.89 4.57
N GLY A 100 -15.62 2.18 4.08
CA GLY A 100 -16.88 1.77 4.70
C GLY A 100 -17.44 0.45 4.18
N THR A 101 -17.39 0.25 2.86
CA THR A 101 -17.94 -0.91 2.15
C THR A 101 -16.89 -1.93 1.72
N ARG A 102 -15.61 -1.66 2.02
CA ARG A 102 -14.41 -2.34 1.51
C ARG A 102 -14.20 -2.16 -0.01
N ILE A 103 -15.23 -2.32 -0.84
CA ILE A 103 -15.19 -2.29 -2.31
C ILE A 103 -14.07 -1.41 -2.91
N LEU A 104 -13.13 -2.01 -3.66
CA LEU A 104 -12.20 -1.22 -4.48
C LEU A 104 -12.96 -0.44 -5.53
N ALA A 105 -12.49 0.77 -5.74
CA ALA A 105 -12.60 1.40 -7.03
C ALA A 105 -11.25 1.91 -7.55
N LEU A 106 -11.12 1.94 -8.86
CA LEU A 106 -10.17 2.84 -9.51
C LEU A 106 -10.82 4.22 -9.52
N ARG A 107 -10.24 5.18 -8.80
CA ARG A 107 -10.67 6.58 -8.82
C ARG A 107 -9.83 7.36 -9.82
N SER A 108 -10.47 8.29 -10.50
CA SER A 108 -9.82 9.35 -11.27
C SER A 108 -10.76 10.57 -11.35
N GLY A 109 -10.23 11.71 -11.76
CA GLY A 109 -11.05 12.86 -12.12
C GLY A 109 -10.26 14.01 -12.70
N ILE A 110 -10.97 14.98 -13.29
CA ILE A 110 -10.42 16.25 -13.76
C ILE A 110 -11.25 17.41 -13.24
N THR A 111 -10.57 18.50 -12.86
CA THR A 111 -11.23 19.76 -12.50
C THR A 111 -11.88 20.38 -13.73
N VAL A 112 -13.17 20.69 -13.64
CA VAL A 112 -13.92 21.46 -14.63
C VAL A 112 -13.58 22.94 -14.41
N THR A 113 -13.01 23.60 -15.42
CA THR A 113 -12.64 25.03 -15.31
C THR A 113 -13.60 25.88 -16.12
N ASN A 114 -14.02 27.03 -15.56
CA ASN A 114 -14.95 27.97 -16.20
C ASN A 114 -16.27 27.34 -16.69
N TYR A 115 -16.77 26.30 -15.99
CA TYR A 115 -17.94 25.50 -16.39
C TYR A 115 -17.80 24.77 -17.75
N PHE A 116 -16.57 24.49 -18.18
CA PHE A 116 -16.26 23.76 -19.42
C PHE A 116 -15.55 22.42 -19.12
N LEU A 117 -16.15 21.32 -19.58
CA LEU A 117 -15.51 20.01 -19.57
C LEU A 117 -14.70 19.81 -20.86
N ASN A 118 -13.39 19.61 -20.75
CA ASN A 118 -12.60 19.15 -21.87
C ASN A 118 -12.93 17.66 -22.15
N LYS A 119 -13.85 17.43 -23.09
CA LYS A 119 -14.33 16.10 -23.48
C LYS A 119 -13.25 15.16 -24.00
N GLU A 120 -12.18 15.67 -24.63
CA GLU A 120 -11.08 14.81 -25.08
C GLU A 120 -10.21 14.37 -23.90
N SER A 121 -9.90 15.28 -22.96
CA SER A 121 -9.24 14.90 -21.70
C SER A 121 -10.09 13.93 -20.86
N PHE A 122 -11.42 14.12 -20.81
CA PHE A 122 -12.31 13.23 -20.08
C PHE A 122 -12.43 11.84 -20.73
N LYS A 123 -12.54 11.76 -22.08
CA LYS A 123 -12.49 10.49 -22.81
C LYS A 123 -11.14 9.78 -22.64
N LEU A 124 -10.02 10.51 -22.71
CA LEU A 124 -8.70 9.94 -22.49
C LEU A 124 -8.56 9.37 -21.06
N LEU A 125 -9.05 10.11 -20.05
CA LEU A 125 -9.09 9.62 -18.68
C LEU A 125 -9.94 8.34 -18.56
N MET A 126 -11.12 8.28 -19.18
CA MET A 126 -11.95 7.07 -19.23
C MET A 126 -11.25 5.90 -19.94
N GLN A 127 -10.58 6.14 -21.07
CA GLN A 127 -9.80 5.13 -21.79
C GLN A 127 -8.61 4.63 -20.97
N GLN A 128 -7.92 5.51 -20.25
CA GLN A 128 -6.88 5.16 -19.29
C GLN A 128 -7.45 4.29 -18.16
N ASN A 129 -8.58 4.65 -17.56
CA ASN A 129 -9.23 3.81 -16.54
C ASN A 129 -9.56 2.42 -17.07
N LEU A 130 -10.17 2.32 -18.26
CA LEU A 130 -10.51 1.03 -18.89
C LEU A 130 -9.26 0.19 -19.18
N GLY A 131 -8.18 0.81 -19.67
CA GLY A 131 -6.89 0.15 -19.91
C GLY A 131 -6.21 -0.31 -18.61
N ILE A 132 -6.15 0.55 -17.60
CA ILE A 132 -5.63 0.23 -16.25
C ILE A 132 -6.44 -0.90 -15.61
N GLY A 133 -7.77 -0.87 -15.77
CA GLY A 133 -8.67 -1.94 -15.36
C GLY A 133 -8.33 -3.27 -16.05
N ASN A 134 -8.14 -3.26 -17.37
CA ASN A 134 -7.75 -4.44 -18.14
C ASN A 134 -6.37 -4.98 -17.73
N THR A 135 -5.36 -4.13 -17.61
CA THR A 135 -3.97 -4.54 -17.34
C THR A 135 -3.78 -5.05 -15.91
N PHE A 136 -4.37 -4.38 -14.92
CA PHE A 136 -3.99 -4.56 -13.51
C PHE A 136 -5.02 -5.29 -12.65
N MET A 137 -6.33 -5.23 -12.98
CA MET A 137 -7.30 -6.07 -12.27
C MET A 137 -6.98 -7.57 -12.32
N PRO A 138 -6.45 -8.14 -13.42
CA PRO A 138 -6.12 -9.57 -13.45
C PRO A 138 -4.92 -9.97 -12.58
N LEU A 139 -4.01 -9.03 -12.31
CA LEU A 139 -2.99 -9.21 -11.29
C LEU A 139 -3.68 -9.37 -9.93
N ILE A 140 -4.62 -8.45 -9.64
CA ILE A 140 -5.46 -8.47 -8.45
C ILE A 140 -6.31 -9.75 -8.39
N GLY A 141 -6.70 -10.35 -9.51
CA GLY A 141 -7.42 -11.64 -9.53
C GLY A 141 -6.56 -12.86 -9.23
N ARG A 142 -5.34 -12.92 -9.81
CA ARG A 142 -4.36 -13.98 -9.49
C ARG A 142 -4.10 -14.06 -7.99
N LEU A 143 -3.93 -12.92 -7.34
CA LEU A 143 -3.67 -12.79 -5.90
C LEU A 143 -4.71 -13.51 -5.01
N LEU A 144 -5.94 -13.69 -5.51
CA LEU A 144 -7.09 -14.21 -4.75
C LEU A 144 -7.36 -15.67 -5.06
N ALA A 145 -7.26 -16.02 -6.35
CA ALA A 145 -7.48 -17.36 -6.85
C ALA A 145 -6.28 -18.28 -6.61
N THR A 146 -5.14 -17.72 -6.23
CA THR A 146 -3.88 -18.42 -5.96
C THR A 146 -3.22 -17.87 -4.69
N ASP A 147 -2.15 -18.53 -4.24
CA ASP A 147 -1.28 -18.05 -3.17
C ASP A 147 0.02 -17.41 -3.69
N GLN A 148 0.02 -16.95 -4.95
CA GLN A 148 1.08 -16.08 -5.46
C GLN A 148 1.11 -14.77 -4.66
N THR A 149 2.32 -14.28 -4.36
CA THR A 149 2.51 -12.98 -3.70
C THR A 149 2.32 -11.82 -4.69
N PRO A 150 2.06 -10.60 -4.21
CA PRO A 150 2.04 -9.39 -5.03
C PRO A 150 3.33 -9.22 -5.82
N GLN A 151 4.48 -9.39 -5.16
CA GLN A 151 5.78 -9.32 -5.78
C GLN A 151 5.91 -10.35 -6.93
N THR A 152 5.61 -11.64 -6.71
CA THR A 152 5.68 -12.65 -7.80
C THR A 152 4.71 -12.37 -8.95
N ILE A 153 3.51 -11.85 -8.67
CA ILE A 153 2.56 -11.41 -9.71
C ILE A 153 3.09 -10.20 -10.48
N MET A 154 3.75 -9.25 -9.81
CA MET A 154 4.39 -8.09 -10.43
C MET A 154 5.66 -8.47 -11.20
N ASP A 155 6.43 -9.47 -10.77
CA ASP A 155 7.60 -9.99 -11.49
C ASP A 155 7.18 -10.77 -12.73
N GLU A 156 6.15 -11.61 -12.64
CA GLU A 156 5.50 -12.22 -13.80
C GLU A 156 4.97 -11.15 -14.75
N PHE A 157 4.41 -10.05 -14.24
CA PHE A 157 3.98 -8.91 -15.05
C PHE A 157 5.17 -8.19 -15.70
N TYR A 158 6.24 -7.85 -14.97
CA TYR A 158 7.38 -7.09 -15.51
C TYR A 158 8.28 -7.91 -16.44
N THR A 159 8.33 -9.24 -16.29
CA THR A 159 9.02 -10.14 -17.23
C THR A 159 8.20 -10.44 -18.48
N THR A 160 6.87 -10.24 -18.44
CA THR A 160 5.98 -10.48 -19.58
C THR A 160 5.41 -9.22 -20.24
N LYS A 161 5.43 -8.03 -19.63
CA LYS A 161 4.79 -6.79 -20.15
C LYS A 161 5.11 -6.48 -21.60
N ASP A 162 6.37 -6.61 -22.01
CA ASP A 162 6.86 -6.29 -23.36
C ASP A 162 6.61 -7.45 -24.36
N LYS A 163 5.97 -8.52 -23.89
CA LYS A 163 5.53 -9.72 -24.62
C LYS A 163 4.04 -10.02 -24.38
N MET A 164 3.32 -9.16 -23.62
CA MET A 164 2.15 -9.60 -22.87
C MET A 164 1.00 -9.93 -23.82
N PRO A 165 0.57 -11.19 -23.91
CA PRO A 165 -0.57 -11.55 -24.73
C PRO A 165 -1.86 -11.06 -24.03
N PRO A 166 -2.98 -10.87 -24.77
CA PRO A 166 -4.20 -10.22 -24.26
C PRO A 166 -5.04 -11.11 -23.32
N GLU A 167 -4.39 -11.99 -22.56
CA GLU A 167 -4.95 -13.21 -21.99
C GLU A 167 -5.34 -13.08 -20.51
N PHE A 168 -6.08 -12.02 -20.19
CA PHE A 168 -6.85 -11.93 -18.95
C PHE A 168 -8.29 -11.40 -19.13
N LEU A 169 -8.74 -11.33 -20.38
CA LEU A 169 -10.04 -11.90 -20.67
C LEU A 169 -10.04 -13.36 -20.17
N GLY A 170 -11.20 -13.95 -19.90
CA GLY A 170 -11.33 -15.39 -20.09
C GLY A 170 -11.30 -15.69 -21.59
N PRO A 171 -12.16 -16.58 -22.08
CA PRO A 171 -12.81 -16.34 -23.36
C PRO A 171 -13.62 -15.00 -23.35
N ASP A 172 -13.72 -14.29 -22.20
CA ASP A 172 -14.58 -13.13 -21.93
C ASP A 172 -14.14 -12.02 -20.87
N GLY A 173 -13.70 -12.23 -19.59
CA GLY A 173 -12.95 -11.26 -18.65
C GLY A 173 -13.41 -10.93 -17.16
N LYS A 174 -13.13 -9.70 -16.58
CA LYS A 174 -13.69 -8.94 -15.33
C LYS A 174 -13.07 -9.13 -13.85
N LEU A 175 -13.49 -8.48 -12.67
CA LEU A 175 -12.93 -8.63 -11.22
C LEU A 175 -13.53 -7.95 -9.85
N ARG A 176 -12.90 -8.04 -8.59
CA ARG A 176 -13.45 -7.84 -7.13
C ARG A 176 -12.47 -7.54 -5.86
N VAL A 177 -12.70 -6.66 -4.77
CA VAL A 177 -11.66 -6.15 -3.70
C VAL A 177 -11.99 -5.31 -2.29
N GLY A 178 -11.12 -5.22 -1.16
CA GLY A 178 -10.98 -4.21 0.04
C GLY A 178 -10.74 -4.54 1.64
N LYS A 179 -10.28 -3.85 2.81
CA LYS A 179 -9.78 -2.54 3.55
C LYS A 179 -8.78 -2.53 4.86
N LYS A 180 -7.89 -1.49 5.23
CA LYS A 180 -6.75 -1.36 6.32
C LYS A 180 -6.75 -0.25 7.52
N THR A 181 -5.61 0.05 8.28
CA THR A 181 -5.36 0.70 9.68
C THR A 181 -4.06 1.65 10.00
N ALA A 182 -3.50 1.83 11.27
CA ALA A 182 -2.94 3.09 12.00
C ALA A 182 -1.50 3.18 12.79
N GLU A 183 -1.20 4.13 13.79
CA GLU A 183 0.13 4.86 14.19
C GLU A 183 0.75 4.95 15.71
N CYS A 184 1.81 5.80 16.09
CA CYS A 184 2.63 5.84 17.43
C CYS A 184 3.61 7.09 17.86
N PRO A 185 4.53 7.07 18.92
CA PRO A 185 5.15 8.28 19.57
C PRO A 185 6.66 8.65 19.40
N PHE A 186 7.51 7.85 18.73
CA PHE A 186 8.87 8.25 18.30
C PHE A 186 8.93 8.15 16.77
N ILE A 187 9.95 8.74 16.12
CA ILE A 187 10.03 8.65 14.65
C ILE A 187 10.52 7.26 14.27
N ILE A 188 9.80 6.64 13.34
CA ILE A 188 10.23 5.45 12.61
C ILE A 188 10.47 5.88 11.17
N GLU A 189 11.70 5.71 10.71
CA GLU A 189 12.08 6.00 9.33
C GLU A 189 12.21 4.71 8.51
N ALA A 190 11.75 4.77 7.26
CA ALA A 190 11.79 3.68 6.28
C ALA A 190 11.86 4.28 4.87
N SER A 191 12.77 3.78 4.04
CA SER A 191 12.92 4.24 2.64
C SER A 191 12.40 3.18 1.67
N ALA A 192 11.25 3.44 1.05
CA ALA A 192 10.72 2.57 0.00
C ALA A 192 11.60 2.54 -1.27
N ASP A 193 12.43 3.56 -1.47
CA ASP A 193 13.35 3.69 -2.60
C ASP A 193 14.68 2.94 -2.41
N MET A 194 14.96 2.44 -1.19
CA MET A 194 16.19 1.70 -0.86
C MET A 194 15.86 0.40 -0.10
N PRO A 195 15.66 -0.74 -0.78
CA PRO A 195 15.09 -1.94 -0.16
C PRO A 195 15.95 -2.60 0.93
N ALA A 196 17.27 -2.36 0.95
CA ALA A 196 18.18 -2.82 2.02
C ALA A 196 18.40 -1.77 3.14
N PHE A 197 17.68 -0.64 3.09
CA PHE A 197 17.71 0.36 4.15
C PHE A 197 16.78 -0.09 5.28
N PRO A 198 17.29 -0.33 6.50
CA PRO A 198 16.48 -0.86 7.59
C PRO A 198 15.40 0.14 8.02
N THR A 199 14.24 -0.38 8.42
CA THR A 199 13.30 0.40 9.21
C THR A 199 13.90 0.62 10.59
N HIS A 200 14.05 1.85 11.04
CA HIS A 200 14.73 2.13 12.30
C HIS A 200 14.16 3.35 13.03
N THR A 201 14.59 3.53 14.28
CA THR A 201 14.13 4.62 15.15
C THR A 201 15.10 5.81 15.16
N HIS A 202 14.54 6.98 15.42
CA HIS A 202 15.29 8.14 15.88
C HIS A 202 14.73 8.64 17.22
N GLY A 203 15.64 8.95 18.16
CA GLY A 203 15.33 9.61 19.43
C GLY A 203 15.13 8.67 20.62
N LEU A 204 15.33 7.35 20.48
CA LEU A 204 15.28 6.45 21.65
C LEU A 204 16.51 6.66 22.57
N THR A 205 17.66 6.99 22.01
CA THR A 205 18.91 7.25 22.77
C THR A 205 18.73 8.41 23.76
N GLU A 206 18.03 9.47 23.38
CA GLU A 206 17.71 10.61 24.26
C GLU A 206 16.85 10.22 25.47
N LEU A 207 16.06 9.14 25.34
CA LEU A 207 15.25 8.55 26.40
C LEU A 207 16.04 7.52 27.24
N GLY A 208 17.33 7.30 26.95
CA GLY A 208 18.17 6.26 27.56
C GLY A 208 17.93 4.84 27.03
N TRP A 209 17.26 4.71 25.89
CA TRP A 209 16.95 3.44 25.23
C TRP A 209 17.99 3.10 24.15
N PRO A 210 18.11 1.82 23.72
CA PRO A 210 18.73 1.53 22.44
C PRO A 210 17.86 2.06 21.31
N GLU A 211 18.47 2.40 20.17
CA GLU A 211 17.71 2.47 18.92
C GLU A 211 17.34 1.07 18.45
N PHE A 212 16.14 0.93 17.88
CA PHE A 212 15.67 -0.31 17.26
C PHE A 212 15.86 -0.25 15.74
N LEU A 213 16.37 -1.34 15.16
CA LEU A 213 16.44 -1.54 13.73
C LEU A 213 15.76 -2.86 13.37
N MET A 214 14.93 -2.87 12.32
CA MET A 214 14.33 -4.07 11.73
C MET A 214 14.52 -4.00 10.21
N ASP A 215 14.81 -5.12 9.57
CA ASP A 215 14.94 -5.12 8.11
C ASP A 215 13.59 -4.77 7.46
N LEU A 216 13.63 -3.87 6.46
CA LEU A 216 12.43 -3.35 5.81
C LEU A 216 11.63 -4.44 5.09
N LEU A 217 12.30 -5.47 4.56
CA LEU A 217 11.68 -6.52 3.75
C LEU A 217 11.04 -7.61 4.62
N SER A 218 11.39 -7.72 5.90
CA SER A 218 10.75 -8.70 6.81
C SER A 218 9.23 -8.49 6.92
N LEU A 219 8.72 -7.24 6.85
CA LEU A 219 7.29 -6.91 6.98
C LEU A 219 6.79 -5.67 6.20
N GLY A 220 7.65 -4.93 5.49
CA GLY A 220 7.32 -3.64 4.86
C GLY A 220 7.15 -2.49 5.87
N ALA A 221 7.32 -1.23 5.44
CA ALA A 221 7.45 -0.05 6.33
C ALA A 221 6.37 0.07 7.44
N ASP A 222 5.09 -0.08 7.09
CA ASP A 222 3.98 -0.07 8.05
C ASP A 222 4.04 -1.24 9.04
N GLY A 223 4.49 -2.41 8.58
CA GLY A 223 4.54 -3.66 9.35
C GLY A 223 5.75 -3.71 10.29
N THR A 224 6.94 -3.40 9.79
CA THR A 224 8.17 -3.25 10.57
C THR A 224 8.02 -2.14 11.60
N GLY A 225 7.47 -0.99 11.20
CA GLY A 225 7.14 0.10 12.11
C GLY A 225 6.14 -0.30 13.19
N SER A 226 5.08 -1.02 12.84
CA SER A 226 4.14 -1.60 13.81
C SER A 226 4.84 -2.55 14.81
N ARG A 227 5.80 -3.38 14.37
CA ARG A 227 6.54 -4.27 15.28
C ARG A 227 7.58 -3.55 16.14
N ILE A 228 8.23 -2.50 15.65
CA ILE A 228 9.09 -1.63 16.46
C ILE A 228 8.27 -0.96 17.57
N ASN A 229 7.10 -0.40 17.24
CA ASN A 229 6.18 0.19 18.21
C ASN A 229 5.74 -0.82 19.30
N LEU A 230 5.27 -2.00 18.89
CA LEU A 230 4.88 -3.06 19.83
C LEU A 230 6.07 -3.58 20.66
N SER A 231 7.30 -3.51 20.14
CA SER A 231 8.53 -3.86 20.87
C SER A 231 8.88 -2.83 21.94
N TYR A 232 8.77 -1.54 21.63
CA TYR A 232 8.92 -0.46 22.61
C TYR A 232 7.88 -0.60 23.74
N ASP A 233 6.60 -0.73 23.39
CA ASP A 233 5.51 -0.94 24.36
C ASP A 233 5.71 -2.21 25.21
N TYR A 234 6.35 -3.24 24.67
CA TYR A 234 6.71 -4.44 25.42
C TYR A 234 7.82 -4.20 26.43
N PHE A 235 8.98 -3.68 25.99
CA PHE A 235 10.14 -3.55 26.87
C PHE A 235 10.01 -2.42 27.90
N ASN A 236 9.24 -1.37 27.59
CA ASN A 236 9.05 -0.22 28.50
C ASN A 236 8.35 -0.61 29.81
N LYS A 237 7.58 -1.70 29.79
CA LYS A 237 6.95 -2.32 30.97
C LYS A 237 8.02 -2.71 32.02
N PRO A 238 7.92 -2.28 33.30
CA PRO A 238 8.96 -2.48 34.31
C PRO A 238 9.46 -3.93 34.46
N GLU A 239 8.56 -4.91 34.35
CA GLU A 239 8.83 -6.34 34.43
C GLU A 239 9.71 -6.88 33.28
N ASN A 240 9.76 -6.18 32.14
CA ASN A 240 10.56 -6.58 30.97
C ASN A 240 11.95 -5.93 30.92
N LYS A 241 12.27 -4.96 31.79
CA LYS A 241 13.57 -4.26 31.78
C LYS A 241 14.78 -5.20 31.91
N GLY A 242 14.65 -6.30 32.66
CA GLY A 242 15.69 -7.33 32.78
C GLY A 242 15.99 -8.06 31.45
N LYS A 243 15.07 -8.07 30.49
CA LYS A 243 15.27 -8.63 29.15
C LYS A 243 16.08 -7.67 28.27
N LEU A 244 15.83 -6.37 28.39
CA LEU A 244 16.62 -5.34 27.68
C LEU A 244 18.09 -5.35 28.11
N GLU A 245 18.33 -5.45 29.42
CA GLU A 245 19.69 -5.61 29.95
C GLU A 245 20.31 -6.98 29.56
N ALA A 246 19.52 -8.05 29.40
CA ALA A 246 20.03 -9.30 28.84
C ALA A 246 20.52 -9.13 27.38
N ILE A 247 19.78 -8.39 26.56
CA ILE A 247 20.17 -8.05 25.18
C ILE A 247 21.45 -7.20 25.18
N LYS A 248 21.53 -6.17 26.03
CA LYS A 248 22.70 -5.30 26.19
C LYS A 248 23.98 -6.07 26.54
N ASN A 249 23.83 -7.13 27.33
CA ASN A 249 24.88 -8.09 27.71
C ASN A 249 25.04 -9.27 26.72
N GLY A 250 24.55 -9.13 25.48
CA GLY A 250 24.84 -10.03 24.35
C GLY A 250 23.97 -11.28 24.24
N LYS A 251 22.86 -11.39 24.97
CA LYS A 251 21.91 -12.52 24.84
C LYS A 251 20.80 -12.18 23.85
N THR A 252 20.51 -13.09 22.91
CA THR A 252 19.29 -12.99 22.11
C THR A 252 18.05 -13.24 22.99
N VAL A 253 17.07 -12.33 22.93
CA VAL A 253 15.72 -12.53 23.48
C VAL A 253 14.78 -12.89 22.34
N LYS A 254 13.78 -13.73 22.59
CA LYS A 254 12.78 -14.16 21.60
C LYS A 254 11.37 -13.93 22.13
N LEU A 255 10.49 -13.39 21.29
CA LEU A 255 9.10 -13.02 21.62
C LEU A 255 8.16 -13.39 20.47
N THR A 256 6.94 -13.81 20.79
CA THR A 256 5.84 -13.97 19.82
C THR A 256 5.03 -12.69 19.68
N ILE A 257 4.15 -12.59 18.66
CA ILE A 257 3.19 -11.47 18.60
C ILE A 257 2.30 -11.41 19.86
N THR A 258 1.99 -12.56 20.48
CA THR A 258 1.20 -12.65 21.72
C THR A 258 1.97 -12.24 22.98
N ASP A 259 3.31 -12.26 22.97
CA ASP A 259 4.10 -11.61 24.03
C ASP A 259 4.00 -10.09 23.92
N LEU A 260 4.20 -9.56 22.71
CA LEU A 260 4.18 -8.13 22.42
C LEU A 260 2.78 -7.53 22.68
N LYS A 261 1.75 -8.21 22.16
CA LYS A 261 0.35 -7.82 22.24
C LYS A 261 -0.53 -9.04 22.59
N PRO A 262 -0.89 -9.24 23.88
CA PRO A 262 -1.64 -10.43 24.33
C PRO A 262 -3.04 -10.63 23.74
N ASP A 263 -3.66 -9.57 23.21
CA ASP A 263 -4.97 -9.60 22.53
C ASP A 263 -4.86 -9.77 21.00
N ALA A 264 -3.65 -9.89 20.45
CA ALA A 264 -3.45 -10.21 19.04
C ALA A 264 -3.86 -11.66 18.72
N LYS A 265 -4.27 -11.90 17.47
CA LYS A 265 -4.37 -13.26 16.95
C LYS A 265 -2.95 -13.87 16.95
N PRO A 266 -2.76 -15.14 17.38
CA PRO A 266 -1.49 -15.82 17.23
C PRO A 266 -1.00 -15.83 15.78
N GLU A 267 0.30 -15.61 15.62
CA GLU A 267 1.08 -15.72 14.38
C GLU A 267 2.26 -16.65 14.69
N ASP A 268 2.70 -17.46 13.73
CA ASP A 268 3.81 -18.42 13.91
C ASP A 268 5.20 -17.74 13.91
N MET A 269 5.24 -16.40 13.80
CA MET A 269 6.47 -15.60 13.81
C MET A 269 7.05 -15.42 15.22
N VAL A 270 8.35 -15.68 15.35
CA VAL A 270 9.14 -15.39 16.56
C VAL A 270 10.09 -14.23 16.25
N TYR A 271 9.86 -13.09 16.90
CA TYR A 271 10.72 -11.92 16.83
C TYR A 271 11.91 -12.11 17.77
N CYS A 272 13.12 -12.05 17.19
CA CYS A 272 14.39 -12.18 17.88
C CYS A 272 15.04 -10.80 18.03
N TYR A 273 15.61 -10.55 19.21
CA TYR A 273 16.20 -9.27 19.60
C TYR A 273 17.65 -9.51 20.01
N ARG A 274 18.62 -8.95 19.27
CA ARG A 274 20.05 -9.05 19.58
C ARG A 274 20.69 -7.67 19.61
N ARG A 275 21.70 -7.48 20.45
CA ARG A 275 22.56 -6.29 20.38
C ARG A 275 23.41 -6.38 19.11
N VAL A 276 23.46 -5.27 18.38
CA VAL A 276 24.43 -5.03 17.31
C VAL A 276 25.30 -3.82 17.68
N PHE A 277 26.32 -3.53 16.87
CA PHE A 277 27.35 -2.55 17.16
C PHE A 277 27.56 -1.62 15.94
N PRO A 278 28.12 -0.41 16.12
CA PRO A 278 28.48 0.52 15.03
C PRO A 278 29.07 -0.08 13.76
N GLU A 279 29.87 -1.14 13.92
CA GLU A 279 30.61 -1.77 12.82
C GLU A 279 29.71 -2.66 11.94
N PHE A 280 28.51 -3.01 12.38
CA PHE A 280 27.53 -3.79 11.62
C PHE A 280 26.84 -2.92 10.56
N GLU A 281 26.81 -3.36 9.31
CA GLU A 281 26.47 -2.46 8.20
C GLU A 281 25.02 -1.95 8.22
N MET A 282 24.07 -2.72 8.77
CA MET A 282 22.70 -2.26 9.02
C MET A 282 22.68 -0.94 9.82
N VAL A 283 23.58 -0.80 10.80
CA VAL A 283 23.69 0.39 11.64
C VAL A 283 24.32 1.54 10.84
N LYS A 284 25.34 1.26 10.02
CA LYS A 284 25.95 2.29 9.15
C LYS A 284 24.99 2.85 8.12
N LEU A 285 24.16 2.00 7.52
CA LEU A 285 23.12 2.42 6.57
C LEU A 285 22.06 3.28 7.24
N ALA A 286 21.60 2.92 8.44
CA ALA A 286 20.60 3.66 9.18
C ALA A 286 21.07 5.08 9.59
N TYR A 287 22.29 5.19 10.12
CA TYR A 287 22.81 6.43 10.72
C TYR A 287 23.91 7.13 9.91
N CYS A 288 24.11 6.73 8.65
CA CYS A 288 25.10 7.29 7.72
C CYS A 288 26.53 7.39 8.30
N ILE A 289 26.97 6.34 9.00
CA ILE A 289 28.24 6.32 9.74
C ILE A 289 29.42 6.07 8.79
N GLU A 290 30.32 7.04 8.67
CA GLU A 290 31.58 6.89 7.91
C GLU A 290 32.78 6.58 8.84
N SER A 291 32.76 7.06 10.08
CA SER A 291 33.78 6.86 11.13
C SER A 291 33.16 6.41 12.47
N PRO A 292 33.84 5.58 13.29
CA PRO A 292 33.40 5.29 14.65
C PRO A 292 33.28 6.53 15.57
N ASP A 293 33.94 7.63 15.22
CA ASP A 293 33.88 8.90 15.95
C ASP A 293 32.60 9.71 15.65
N ASP A 294 31.80 9.32 14.65
CA ASP A 294 30.58 10.04 14.22
C ASP A 294 29.34 9.73 15.10
N ILE A 295 29.49 8.87 16.10
CA ILE A 295 28.41 8.31 16.91
C ILE A 295 28.51 8.81 18.35
N ASP A 296 27.39 9.20 18.95
CA ASP A 296 27.32 9.47 20.40
C ASP A 296 27.70 8.19 21.19
N PRO A 297 28.73 8.21 22.07
CA PRO A 297 29.13 7.06 22.88
C PRO A 297 28.04 6.47 23.79
N ALA A 298 26.90 7.14 23.97
CA ALA A 298 25.72 6.59 24.64
C ALA A 298 24.83 5.72 23.74
N MET A 299 24.90 5.86 22.40
CA MET A 299 24.12 5.07 21.46
C MET A 299 24.50 3.59 21.54
N TRP A 300 23.49 2.73 21.53
CA TRP A 300 23.65 1.31 21.31
C TRP A 300 22.41 0.76 20.63
N PHE A 301 22.59 -0.35 19.91
CA PHE A 301 21.66 -0.75 18.86
C PHE A 301 21.09 -2.14 19.13
N VAL A 302 19.78 -2.30 18.97
CA VAL A 302 19.10 -3.59 19.05
C VAL A 302 18.46 -3.90 17.72
N GLN A 303 18.96 -4.95 17.07
CA GLN A 303 18.34 -5.49 15.88
C GLN A 303 17.18 -6.40 16.26
N ILE A 304 16.03 -6.14 15.64
CA ILE A 304 14.85 -7.00 15.59
C ILE A 304 14.89 -7.77 14.27
N TYR A 305 14.71 -9.08 14.31
CA TYR A 305 14.62 -9.96 13.14
C TYR A 305 13.62 -11.09 13.36
N VAL A 306 13.16 -11.75 12.31
CA VAL A 306 12.27 -12.92 12.43
C VAL A 306 13.12 -14.19 12.50
N GLU A 307 12.77 -15.15 13.36
CA GLU A 307 13.45 -16.45 13.40
C GLU A 307 13.30 -17.19 12.06
N GLY A 308 14.42 -17.49 11.41
CA GLY A 308 14.49 -18.04 10.05
C GLY A 308 14.86 -17.01 8.97
N ASP A 309 14.82 -15.71 9.27
CA ASP A 309 15.40 -14.65 8.44
C ASP A 309 16.91 -14.54 8.72
N ASP A 310 17.67 -15.52 8.21
CA ASP A 310 19.12 -15.58 8.39
C ASP A 310 19.87 -14.55 7.49
N PHE A 311 19.22 -14.00 6.45
CA PHE A 311 19.82 -13.04 5.53
C PHE A 311 20.05 -11.68 6.21
N ALA A 312 19.03 -11.18 6.90
CA ALA A 312 19.08 -9.95 7.68
C ALA A 312 20.14 -9.97 8.80
N LEU A 313 20.75 -11.12 9.11
CA LEU A 313 21.77 -11.27 10.15
C LEU A 313 23.19 -10.89 9.71
N THR A 314 23.43 -10.67 8.41
CA THR A 314 24.77 -10.62 7.81
C THR A 314 25.18 -9.25 7.28
N ASP A 315 26.47 -8.91 7.39
CA ASP A 315 27.05 -7.70 6.79
C ASP A 315 26.95 -7.71 5.25
N ASP A 316 27.11 -8.87 4.61
CA ASP A 316 27.23 -8.99 3.15
C ASP A 316 25.92 -8.70 2.39
N TYR A 317 24.78 -8.86 3.07
CA TYR A 317 23.44 -8.48 2.62
C TYR A 317 23.32 -6.95 2.57
N TYR A 318 23.55 -6.25 3.69
CA TYR A 318 23.48 -4.78 3.73
C TYR A 318 24.56 -4.11 2.87
N LYS A 319 25.81 -4.60 2.88
CA LYS A 319 26.91 -4.12 1.99
C LYS A 319 26.66 -4.40 0.52
N GLY A 320 25.82 -5.38 0.22
CA GLY A 320 25.58 -5.87 -1.13
C GLY A 320 24.35 -5.31 -1.81
N GLY A 321 23.38 -4.82 -1.03
CA GLY A 321 21.98 -4.92 -1.41
C GLY A 321 21.53 -6.38 -1.57
N ILE A 322 20.29 -6.58 -2.03
CA ILE A 322 19.79 -7.91 -2.36
C ILE A 322 20.60 -8.49 -3.52
N LYS A 323 21.47 -9.46 -3.22
CA LYS A 323 22.22 -10.26 -4.20
C LYS A 323 21.43 -11.52 -4.53
N TRP A 324 20.71 -11.45 -5.65
CA TRP A 324 19.99 -12.57 -6.28
C TRP A 324 20.95 -13.60 -6.90
#